data_AF-A0A562KCE6-F1
#
_entry.id   AF-A0A562KCE6-F1
#
_cell.length_a   1.000
_cell.length_b   1.000
_cell.length_c   1.000
_cell.angle_alpha   90.00
_cell.angle_beta   90.00
_cell.angle_gamma   90.00
#
_symmetry.space_group_name_H-M   'P 1'
#
loop_
_entity.id
_entity.type
_entity.pdbx_description
1 polymer ?
#
loop_
_entity_poly.entity_id
_entity_poly.type
_entity_poly.pdbx_seq_one_letter_code
_entity_poly.pdbx_strand_id
1 'polypeptide(L)' 'MLVRNYYHRAELNREWSDVWSAQCDDECPYCGARHMPPYRSKDAEECDDE' A
#
# COMPACT_ATOMS: atom_id res chain seq x y z
N MET A 1 -15.47 2.88 2.23
CA MET A 1 -14.65 1.65 2.18
C MET A 1 -13.24 2.07 1.85
N LEU A 2 -12.34 1.90 2.81
CA LEU A 2 -10.93 2.13 2.61
C LEU A 2 -10.25 0.78 2.34
N VAL A 3 -9.15 0.80 1.60
CA VAL A 3 -8.39 -0.37 1.20
C VAL A 3 -6.94 -0.16 1.63
N ARG A 4 -6.43 -1.06 2.45
CA ARG A 4 -5.00 -1.13 2.77
C ARG A 4 -4.27 -1.90 1.69
N ASN A 5 -3.47 -1.17 0.91
CA ASN A 5 -2.60 -1.70 -0.13
C ASN A 5 -1.23 -2.03 0.45
N TYR A 6 -0.67 -3.19 0.10
CA TYR A 6 0.65 -3.64 0.51
C TYR A 6 1.57 -3.74 -0.71
N TYR A 7 2.73 -3.11 -0.62
CA TYR A 7 3.70 -2.99 -1.69
C TYR A 7 5.03 -3.62 -1.26
N HIS A 8 5.74 -4.21 -2.22
CA HIS A 8 7.04 -4.83 -2.00
C HIS A 8 7.96 -4.47 -3.15
N ARG A 9 9.16 -3.97 -2.82
CA ARG A 9 10.22 -3.73 -3.79
C ARG A 9 11.35 -4.72 -3.56
N ALA A 10 11.41 -5.74 -4.42
CA ALA A 10 12.41 -6.82 -4.34
C ALA A 10 13.85 -6.32 -4.43
N GLU A 11 14.13 -5.29 -5.24
CA GLU A 11 15.48 -4.73 -5.43
C GLU A 11 16.07 -4.12 -4.15
N LEU A 12 15.21 -3.61 -3.26
CA LEU A 12 15.63 -3.06 -1.96
C LEU A 12 15.31 -4.00 -0.80
N ASN A 13 14.59 -5.09 -1.07
CA ASN A 13 14.01 -5.97 -0.07
C ASN A 13 13.24 -5.17 1.01
N ARG A 14 12.40 -4.23 0.56
CA ARG A 14 11.58 -3.36 1.42
C ARG A 14 10.11 -3.56 1.12
N GLU A 15 9.31 -3.48 2.17
CA GLU A 15 7.85 -3.53 2.11
C GLU A 15 7.28 -2.27 2.77
N TRP A 16 6.14 -1.82 2.26
CA TRP A 16 5.35 -0.75 2.88
C TRP A 16 3.88 -0.97 2.56
N SER A 17 3.02 -0.23 3.25
CA SER A 17 1.58 -0.30 3.03
C SER A 17 0.95 1.06 3.23
N ASP A 18 -0.09 1.34 2.47
CA ASP A 18 -0.81 2.61 2.54
C ASP A 18 -2.32 2.38 2.40
N VAL A 19 -3.12 3.34 2.84
CA VAL A 19 -4.59 3.23 2.89
C VAL A 19 -5.19 4.21 1.90
N TRP A 20 -5.89 3.66 0.93
CA TRP A 20 -6.50 4.42 -0.16
C TRP A 20 -7.98 4.07 -0.26
N SER A 21 -8.76 4.89 -0.97
CA SER A 21 -10.15 4.56 -1.27
C SER A 21 -10.31 3.38 -2.26
N ALA A 22 -9.21 2.86 -2.83
CA ALA A 22 -9.19 1.75 -3.78
C ALA A 22 -7.81 1.08 -3.84
N GLN A 23 -7.73 -0.07 -4.52
CA GLN A 23 -6.46 -0.66 -4.92
C GLN A 23 -5.79 0.22 -5.98
N CYS A 24 -4.59 0.73 -5.71
CA CYS A 24 -3.88 1.64 -6.60
C CYS A 24 -2.36 1.46 -6.50
N ASP A 25 -1.64 1.84 -7.54
CA ASP A 25 -0.18 1.89 -7.54
C ASP A 25 0.33 3.03 -6.64
N ASP A 26 1.52 2.85 -6.07
CA ASP A 26 2.13 3.84 -5.18
C ASP A 26 3.61 4.09 -5.54
N GLU A 27 4.23 5.09 -4.89
CA GLU A 27 5.66 5.37 -5.00
C GLU A 27 6.43 4.73 -3.85
N CYS A 28 7.57 4.11 -4.14
CA CYS A 28 8.44 3.53 -3.12
C CYS A 28 9.10 4.64 -2.28
N PRO A 29 8.81 4.75 -0.98
CA PRO A 29 9.28 5.86 -0.13
C PRO A 29 10.79 5.86 0.12
N TYR A 30 11.48 4.76 -0.23
CA TYR A 30 12.92 4.59 -0.01
C TYR A 30 13.79 5.02 -1.19
N CYS A 31 13.22 5.10 -2.40
CA CYS A 31 14.00 5.35 -3.62
C CYS A 31 13.28 6.18 -4.68
N GLY A 32 11.99 6.49 -4.48
CA GLY A 32 11.18 7.22 -5.45
C GLY A 32 10.78 6.40 -6.67
N ALA A 33 10.87 5.07 -6.63
CA ALA A 33 10.38 4.23 -7.73
C ALA A 33 8.86 4.35 -7.82
N ARG A 34 8.35 4.77 -8.97
CA ARG A 34 6.93 5.04 -9.22
C ARG A 34 6.21 3.84 -9.80
N HIS A 35 4.88 3.86 -9.76
CA HIS A 35 4.02 2.84 -10.35
C HIS A 35 4.25 1.45 -9.73
N MET A 36 4.39 1.38 -8.41
CA MET A 36 4.53 0.12 -7.69
C MET A 36 3.14 -0.48 -7.46
N PRO A 37 2.76 -1.58 -8.14
CA PRO A 37 1.47 -2.21 -7.89
C PRO A 37 1.46 -2.91 -6.53
N PRO A 38 0.32 -2.92 -5.83
CA PRO A 38 0.21 -3.65 -4.58
C PRO A 38 0.23 -5.16 -4.86
N TYR A 39 1.05 -5.88 -4.11
CA TYR A 39 1.08 -7.35 -4.18
C TYR A 39 -0.08 -7.98 -3.39
N ARG A 40 -0.68 -7.22 -2.48
CA ARG A 40 -1.82 -7.62 -1.66
C ARG A 40 -2.63 -6.37 -1.30
N SER A 41 -3.95 -6.50 -1.24
CA SER A 41 -4.84 -5.48 -0.70
C SER A 41 -5.84 -6.11 0.25
N LYS A 42 -6.28 -5.35 1.25
CA LYS A 42 -7.32 -5.74 2.21
C LYS A 42 -8.26 -4.58 2.44
N ASP A 43 -9.52 -4.84 2.79
CA ASP A 43 -10.37 -3.82 3.38
C ASP A 43 -9.69 -3.27 4.63
N ALA A 44 -9.55 -1.95 4.68
CA ALA A 44 -9.17 -1.24 5.88
C ALA A 44 -10.47 -0.92 6.60
N GLU A 45 -10.72 -1.66 7.68
CA GLU A 45 -11.80 -1.31 8.61
C GLU A 45 -11.43 0.06 9.18
N GLU A 46 -12.27 1.07 8.93
CA GLU A 46 -12.20 2.30 9.70
C GLU A 46 -12.41 1.85 11.14
N CYS A 47 -11.40 2.06 11.99
CA CYS A 47 -11.54 1.75 13.40
C CYS A 47 -12.67 2.64 13.91
N ASP A 48 -13.88 2.09 13.98
CA ASP A 48 -15.02 2.66 14.69
C ASP A 48 -14.61 2.59 16.16
N ASP A 49 -13.92 3.64 16.62
CA ASP A 49 -13.58 3.87 18.01
C ASP A 49 -14.91 4.27 18.70
N GLU A 50 -15.63 3.29 19.27
CA GLU A 50 -16.75 3.54 20.21
C GLU A 50 -16.26 4.14 21.54
#